data_AF-A0A7Z0NEF9-F1
#
_entry.id   AF-A0A7Z0NEF9-F1
#
_cell.length_a   1.000
_cell.length_b   1.000
_cell.length_c   1.000
_cell.angle_alpha   90.00
_cell.angle_beta   90.00
_cell.angle_gamma   90.00
#
_symmetry.space_group_name_H-M   'P 1'
#
loop_
_entity.id
_entity.type
_entity.pdbx_description
1 polymer ?
#
loop_
_entity_poly.entity_id
_entity_poly.type
_entity_poly.pdbx_seq_one_letter_code
_entity_poly.pdbx_strand_id
1 'polypeptide(L)'
;MKRLAAWVLIWFGCLAVAVWALIALPVSAVSGTGRKGWRLAVAYDQLGNVAAGGDEDETFSARCWRRRDERRYGVLVAVIDWGFLWFAGEHSHCRMAYEKEVAKRGM
;
A
#
# COMPACT_ATOMS: atom_id res chain seq x y z
N MET A 1 -25.24 -8.78 20.81
CA MET A 1 -25.75 -9.05 19.45
C MET A 1 -25.63 -7.85 18.50
N LYS A 2 -26.14 -6.64 18.81
CA LYS A 2 -26.08 -5.47 17.91
C LYS A 2 -24.65 -5.08 17.45
N ARG A 3 -23.65 -5.13 18.34
CA ARG A 3 -22.24 -4.85 17.99
C ARG A 3 -21.63 -5.88 17.04
N LEU A 4 -21.96 -7.15 17.22
CA LEU A 4 -21.52 -8.23 16.32
C LEU A 4 -22.15 -8.07 14.92
N ALA A 5 -23.45 -7.78 14.86
CA ALA A 5 -24.15 -7.53 13.60
C ALA A 5 -23.53 -6.35 12.82
N ALA A 6 -23.15 -5.27 13.52
CA ALA A 6 -22.46 -4.14 12.90
C ALA A 6 -21.09 -4.55 12.32
N TRP A 7 -20.28 -5.32 13.07
CA TRP A 7 -18.99 -5.81 12.57
C TRP A 7 -19.14 -6.74 11.36
N VAL A 8 -20.14 -7.63 11.38
CA VAL A 8 -20.44 -8.51 10.25
C VAL A 8 -20.85 -7.70 9.02
N LEU A 9 -21.69 -6.67 9.18
CA LEU A 9 -22.10 -5.80 8.08
C LEU A 9 -20.90 -5.04 7.48
N ILE A 10 -20.03 -4.48 8.32
CA ILE A 10 -18.80 -3.81 7.89
C ILE A 10 -17.92 -4.79 7.11
N TRP A 11 -17.72 -6.00 7.64
CA TRP A 11 -16.92 -7.03 6.98
C TRP A 11 -17.44 -7.37 5.58
N PHE A 12 -18.76 -7.58 5.43
CA PHE A 12 -19.35 -7.80 4.11
C PHE A 12 -19.15 -6.61 3.16
N GLY A 13 -19.28 -5.38 3.65
CA GLY A 13 -19.00 -4.18 2.88
C GLY A 13 -17.55 -4.13 2.40
N CYS A 14 -16.59 -4.37 3.30
CA CYS A 14 -15.16 -4.45 2.97
C CYS A 14 -14.88 -5.55 1.94
N LEU A 15 -15.50 -6.72 2.09
CA LEU A 15 -15.34 -7.83 1.16
C LEU A 15 -15.83 -7.48 -0.24
N ALA A 16 -17.01 -6.85 -0.35
CA ALA A 16 -17.56 -6.43 -1.63
C ALA A 16 -16.63 -5.41 -2.34
N VAL A 17 -16.12 -4.43 -1.61
CA VAL A 17 -15.17 -3.44 -2.13
C VAL A 17 -13.84 -4.09 -2.54
N ALA A 18 -13.31 -5.01 -1.74
CA ALA A 18 -12.08 -5.74 -2.06
C ALA A 18 -12.23 -6.55 -3.36
N VAL A 19 -13.32 -7.30 -3.52
CA VAL A 19 -13.61 -8.05 -4.74
C VAL A 19 -13.65 -7.12 -5.95
N TRP A 20 -14.38 -6.00 -5.85
CA TRP A 20 -14.42 -5.02 -6.93
C TRP A 20 -13.05 -4.44 -7.26
N ALA A 21 -12.27 -4.05 -6.25
CA ALA A 21 -10.95 -3.47 -6.45
C ALA A 21 -9.95 -4.47 -7.07
N LEU A 22 -10.03 -5.75 -6.70
CA LEU A 22 -9.24 -6.82 -7.31
C LEU A 22 -9.59 -7.05 -8.78
N ILE A 23 -10.83 -6.82 -9.19
CA ILE A 23 -11.25 -6.87 -10.60
C ILE A 23 -10.81 -5.59 -11.33
N ALA A 24 -10.99 -4.42 -10.71
CA ALA A 24 -10.72 -3.13 -11.32
C ALA A 24 -9.22 -2.90 -11.62
N LEU A 25 -8.32 -3.47 -10.83
CA LEU A 25 -6.88 -3.31 -10.99
C LEU A 25 -6.34 -3.92 -12.31
N PRO A 26 -6.55 -5.21 -12.63
CA PRO A 26 -6.14 -5.79 -13.92
C PRO A 26 -6.92 -5.17 -15.09
N VAL A 27 -8.21 -4.83 -14.91
CA VAL A 27 -8.97 -4.09 -15.93
C VAL A 27 -8.31 -2.74 -16.25
N SER A 28 -7.79 -2.05 -15.23
CA SER A 28 -7.09 -0.78 -15.43
C SER A 28 -5.78 -0.94 -16.20
N ALA A 29 -5.10 -2.09 -16.04
CA ALA A 29 -3.90 -2.42 -16.78
C ALA A 29 -4.18 -2.65 -18.27
N VAL A 30 -5.29 -3.33 -18.62
CA VAL A 30 -5.64 -3.62 -20.03
C VAL A 30 -6.35 -2.48 -20.75
N SER A 31 -7.11 -1.65 -20.02
CA SER A 31 -7.89 -0.55 -20.62
C SER A 31 -7.09 0.73 -20.89
N GLY A 32 -5.79 0.75 -20.56
CA GLY A 32 -4.96 1.95 -20.66
C GLY A 32 -5.26 3.01 -19.59
N THR A 33 -6.09 2.72 -18.58
CA THR A 33 -6.40 3.65 -17.47
C THR A 33 -5.35 3.58 -16.35
N GLY A 34 -4.07 3.71 -16.73
CA GLY A 34 -2.93 3.48 -15.84
C GLY A 34 -2.95 4.28 -14.53
N ARG A 35 -3.46 5.53 -14.55
CA ARG A 35 -3.59 6.36 -13.35
C ARG A 35 -4.53 5.77 -12.29
N LYS A 36 -5.64 5.16 -12.72
CA LYS A 36 -6.61 4.52 -11.80
C LYS A 36 -5.99 3.26 -11.19
N GLY A 37 -5.38 2.42 -12.02
CA GLY A 37 -4.68 1.21 -11.56
C GLY A 37 -3.59 1.52 -10.55
N TRP A 38 -2.77 2.55 -10.82
CA TRP A 38 -1.72 2.98 -9.90
C TRP A 38 -2.27 3.45 -8.55
N ARG A 39 -3.35 4.24 -8.53
CA ARG A 39 -4.00 4.67 -7.29
C ARG A 39 -4.55 3.49 -6.49
N LEU A 40 -5.12 2.49 -7.17
CA LEU A 40 -5.58 1.27 -6.50
C LEU A 40 -4.42 0.48 -5.90
N ALA A 41 -3.29 0.36 -6.61
CA ALA A 41 -2.10 -0.31 -6.09
C ALA A 41 -1.55 0.39 -4.83
N VAL A 42 -1.46 1.72 -4.85
CA VAL A 42 -1.06 2.52 -3.67
C VAL A 42 -2.04 2.34 -2.51
N ALA A 43 -3.35 2.35 -2.77
CA ALA A 43 -4.35 2.14 -1.73
C ALA A 43 -4.27 0.74 -1.10
N TYR A 44 -3.96 -0.29 -1.89
CA TYR A 44 -3.73 -1.64 -1.37
C TYR A 44 -2.48 -1.72 -0.49
N ASP A 45 -1.42 -1.00 -0.86
CA ASP A 45 -0.22 -0.91 -0.04
C ASP A 45 -0.49 -0.23 1.31
N GLN A 46 -1.25 0.87 1.32
CA GLN A 46 -1.72 1.53 2.56
C GLN A 46 -2.63 0.61 3.41
N LEU A 47 -3.55 -0.12 2.77
CA LEU A 47 -4.38 -1.11 3.47
C LEU A 47 -3.53 -2.20 4.12
N GLY A 48 -2.52 -2.71 3.39
CA GLY A 48 -1.55 -3.66 3.91
C GLY A 48 -0.76 -3.09 5.09
N ASN A 49 -0.39 -1.82 5.03
CA ASN A 49 0.28 -1.13 6.12
C ASN A 49 -0.59 -1.08 7.38
N VAL A 50 -1.85 -0.67 7.25
CA VAL A 50 -2.83 -0.62 8.36
C VAL A 50 -3.06 -2.02 8.94
N ALA A 51 -3.20 -3.04 8.09
CA ALA A 51 -3.33 -4.42 8.54
C ALA A 51 -2.11 -4.91 9.34
N ALA A 52 -0.92 -4.37 9.04
CA ALA A 52 0.32 -4.58 9.77
C ALA A 52 0.52 -3.59 10.95
N GLY A 53 -0.53 -2.89 11.39
CA GLY A 53 -0.50 -1.93 12.50
C GLY A 53 0.19 -0.61 12.18
N GLY A 54 0.16 -0.19 10.92
CA GLY A 54 0.62 1.12 10.45
C GLY A 54 -0.51 2.14 10.31
N ASP A 55 -0.17 3.30 9.76
CA ASP A 55 -1.06 4.44 9.51
C ASP A 55 -1.67 4.36 8.10
N GLU A 56 -2.93 4.76 7.94
CA GLU A 56 -3.69 4.70 6.69
C GLU A 56 -3.23 5.68 5.62
N ASP A 57 -2.54 6.74 6.00
CA ASP A 57 -1.96 7.72 5.08
C ASP A 57 -0.50 7.41 4.71
N GLU A 58 0.08 6.36 5.30
CA GLU A 58 1.45 5.90 5.06
C GLU A 58 1.49 4.60 4.23
N THR A 59 2.34 4.57 3.21
CA THR A 59 2.65 3.36 2.45
C THR A 59 3.54 2.42 3.26
N PHE A 60 3.41 1.11 3.06
CA PHE A 60 4.22 0.13 3.78
C PHE A 60 5.71 0.30 3.49
N SER A 61 6.05 0.66 2.24
CA SER A 61 7.43 0.95 1.82
C SER A 61 8.03 2.18 2.51
N ALA A 62 7.23 3.25 2.73
CA ALA A 62 7.65 4.43 3.49
C ALA A 62 7.88 4.09 4.97
N ARG A 63 7.00 3.29 5.57
CA ARG A 63 7.17 2.79 6.94
C ARG A 63 8.43 1.95 7.10
N CYS A 64 8.71 1.08 6.13
CA CYS A 64 9.93 0.28 6.12
C CYS A 64 11.17 1.17 6.11
N TRP A 65 11.19 2.22 5.29
CA TRP A 65 12.30 3.17 5.28
C TRP A 65 12.42 3.94 6.60
N ARG A 66 11.31 4.41 7.16
CA ARG A 66 11.28 5.12 8.45
C ARG A 66 11.87 4.28 9.56
N ARG A 67 11.57 2.97 9.57
CA ARG A 67 12.02 2.01 10.58
C ARG A 67 13.25 1.21 10.16
N ARG A 68 13.97 1.61 9.11
CA ARG A 68 15.07 0.83 8.50
C ARG A 68 16.18 0.42 9.48
N ASP A 69 16.38 1.17 10.56
CA ASP A 69 17.38 0.87 11.59
C ASP A 69 17.00 -0.37 12.43
N GLU A 70 15.72 -0.76 12.42
CA GLU A 70 15.27 -2.05 12.95
C GLU A 70 15.57 -3.16 11.93
N ARG A 71 16.34 -4.19 12.34
CA ARG A 71 16.81 -5.28 11.47
C ARG A 71 15.75 -5.85 10.52
N ARG A 72 14.51 -6.05 11.01
CA ARG A 72 13.41 -6.61 10.20
C ARG A 72 13.04 -5.69 9.04
N TYR A 73 12.94 -4.39 9.30
CA TYR A 73 12.57 -3.40 8.30
C TYR A 73 13.74 -3.08 7.36
N GLY A 74 14.99 -3.10 7.84
CA GLY A 74 16.16 -2.99 6.97
C GLY A 74 16.21 -4.12 5.90
N VAL A 75 15.88 -5.35 6.29
CA VAL A 75 15.75 -6.47 5.33
C VAL A 75 14.58 -6.23 4.37
N LEU A 76 13.43 -5.78 4.86
CA LEU A 76 12.28 -5.48 4.00
C LEU A 76 12.57 -4.36 2.99
N VAL A 77 13.27 -3.30 3.39
CA VAL A 77 13.73 -2.25 2.48
C VAL A 77 14.57 -2.85 1.35
N ALA A 78 15.56 -3.68 1.68
CA ALA A 78 16.41 -4.30 0.68
C ALA A 78 15.62 -5.19 -0.30
N VAL A 79 14.66 -5.98 0.21
CA VAL A 79 13.80 -6.84 -0.61
C VAL A 79 12.90 -6.02 -1.52
N ILE A 80 12.24 -4.98 -0.99
CA ILE A 80 11.33 -4.13 -1.76
C ILE A 80 12.11 -3.36 -2.83
N ASP A 81 13.20 -2.69 -2.46
CA ASP A 81 14.03 -1.93 -3.41
C ASP A 81 14.61 -2.85 -4.50
N TRP A 82 15.03 -4.07 -4.15
CA TRP A 82 15.49 -5.05 -5.14
C TRP A 82 14.37 -5.47 -6.10
N GLY A 83 13.16 -5.73 -5.58
CA GLY A 83 12.01 -6.07 -6.42
C GLY A 83 11.63 -4.94 -7.38
N PHE A 84 11.55 -3.70 -6.89
CA PHE A 84 11.26 -2.53 -7.72
C PHE A 84 12.37 -2.21 -8.72
N LEU A 85 13.63 -2.46 -8.36
CA LEU A 85 14.73 -2.37 -9.31
C LEU A 85 14.56 -3.38 -10.45
N TRP A 86 14.26 -4.64 -10.13
CA TRP A 86 14.12 -5.69 -11.14
C TRP A 86 12.91 -5.50 -12.05
N PHE A 87 11.75 -5.14 -11.49
CA PHE A 87 10.49 -5.07 -12.24
C PHE A 87 10.19 -3.70 -12.82
N ALA A 88 10.71 -2.61 -12.22
CA ALA A 88 10.40 -1.24 -12.62
C ALA A 88 11.64 -0.38 -12.93
N GLY A 89 12.85 -0.88 -12.71
CA GLY A 89 14.09 -0.10 -12.89
C GLY A 89 14.26 1.02 -11.88
N GLU A 90 13.49 1.03 -10.78
CA GLU A 90 13.55 2.07 -9.76
C GLU A 90 14.64 1.77 -8.72
N HIS A 91 15.55 2.73 -8.52
CA HIS A 91 16.54 2.67 -7.46
C HIS A 91 16.01 3.38 -6.20
N SER A 92 16.02 2.70 -5.05
CA SER A 92 15.63 3.27 -3.74
C SER A 92 14.14 3.66 -3.60
N HIS A 93 13.24 2.78 -4.05
CA HIS A 93 11.79 2.94 -3.97
C HIS A 93 11.29 3.30 -2.57
N CYS A 94 11.75 2.59 -1.53
CA CYS A 94 11.35 2.82 -0.15
C CYS A 94 11.68 4.22 0.36
N ARG A 95 12.88 4.73 0.03
CA ARG A 95 13.30 6.09 0.40
C ARG A 95 12.44 7.14 -0.28
N MET A 96 12.21 6.98 -1.59
CA MET A 96 11.39 7.90 -2.37
C MET A 96 9.95 7.95 -1.87
N ALA A 97 9.39 6.80 -1.46
CA ALA A 97 8.06 6.74 -0.87
C ALA A 97 7.99 7.56 0.43
N TYR A 98 8.97 7.40 1.31
CA TYR A 98 9.07 8.18 2.55
C TYR A 98 9.23 9.69 2.30
N GLU A 99 10.12 10.09 1.39
CA GLU A 99 10.32 11.51 1.07
C GLU A 99 9.05 12.17 0.50
N LYS A 100 8.29 11.45 -0.34
CA LYS A 100 6.99 11.92 -0.86
C LYS A 100 5.96 12.08 0.25
N GLU A 101 5.91 11.14 1.19
CA GLU A 101 5.00 11.21 2.35
C GLU A 101 5.31 12.43 3.23
N VAL A 102 6.59 12.63 3.58
CA VAL A 102 7.04 13.78 4.38
C VAL A 102 6.72 15.10 3.68
N ALA A 103 6.96 15.19 2.37
CA ALA A 103 6.62 16.39 1.60
C ALA A 103 5.11 16.68 1.59
N LYS A 104 4.26 15.64 1.54
CA LYS A 104 2.80 15.79 1.59
C LYS A 104 2.30 16.25 2.97
N ARG A 105 2.94 15.81 4.05
CA ARG A 105 2.56 16.17 5.45
C ARG A 105 3.07 17.54 5.88
N GLY A 106 4.11 18.06 5.23
CA GLY A 106 4.69 19.38 5.50
C GLY A 106 4.04 20.55 4.74
N MET A 107 3.06 20.28 3.87
CA MET A 107 2.18 21.26 3.23
C MET A 107 0.86 21.36 3.99
#